data_AF-A0AAX2UGB2-F1
#
_entry.id   AF-A0AAX2UGB2-F1
#
_cell.length_a   1.000
_cell.length_b   1.000
_cell.length_c   1.000
_cell.angle_alpha   90.00
_cell.angle_beta   90.00
_cell.angle_gamma   90.00
#
_symmetry.space_group_name_H-M   'P 1'
#
loop_
_entity.id
_entity.type
_entity.pdbx_description
1 polymer ?
#
loop_
_entity_poly.entity_id
_entity_poly.type
_entity_poly.pdbx_seq_one_letter_code
_entity_poly.pdbx_strand_id
1 'polypeptide(L)'
;MPYFVTIYIDPMDFSIPHAFLGLTRKHPDELDKVDEQLRQEYLKNKEWGKIDQKWYESLETNEFNDGFYGFTPVKSTTNHWGKVFENNQYIPNWSEKREQYEYELRSVNVFQQYNRLTLEISKEQYETLLNEIKKDIEKTKDRNPNLTQDDSQMVSLETLKENLYYNSYPLNKFPFHNCTTWVLNKLDFIGIEVIYTQEWIPNAPILDDLKELFPTIKLIHSTFFKFQNIDDNLKSIKGAKAFRDWARTMMNNDYICYIDDKALEQKL
;
A
#
# COMPACT_ATOMS: atom_id res chain seq x y z
N MET A 1 0.65 4.54 -21.61
CA MET A 1 -0.15 3.56 -20.85
C MET A 1 -0.33 4.11 -19.45
N PRO A 2 -1.53 4.06 -18.88
CA PRO A 2 -1.73 4.45 -17.50
C PRO A 2 -1.00 3.46 -16.57
N TYR A 3 -0.58 3.95 -15.41
CA TYR A 3 0.10 3.18 -14.38
C TYR A 3 -0.68 3.32 -13.08
N PHE A 4 -0.82 2.24 -12.33
CA PHE A 4 -1.65 2.23 -11.12
C PHE A 4 -0.91 1.60 -9.96
N VAL A 5 -1.00 2.27 -8.81
CA VAL A 5 -0.69 1.67 -7.52
C VAL A 5 -2.00 1.44 -6.78
N THR A 6 -2.18 0.25 -6.23
CA THR A 6 -3.38 -0.10 -5.46
C THR A 6 -2.99 -0.52 -4.06
N ILE A 7 -3.59 0.12 -3.07
CA ILE A 7 -3.53 -0.31 -1.67
C ILE A 7 -4.58 -1.39 -1.50
N TYR A 8 -4.19 -2.58 -1.06
CA TYR A 8 -5.09 -3.66 -0.67
C TYR A 8 -5.09 -3.81 0.84
N ILE A 9 -6.27 -4.02 1.41
CA ILE A 9 -6.45 -4.25 2.83
C ILE A 9 -7.00 -5.65 3.05
N ASP A 10 -6.25 -6.43 3.80
CA ASP A 10 -6.70 -7.71 4.34
C ASP A 10 -7.22 -7.49 5.76
N PRO A 11 -8.55 -7.56 5.97
CA PRO A 11 -9.15 -7.40 7.29
C PRO A 11 -8.63 -8.49 8.22
N MET A 12 -8.20 -8.12 9.42
CA MET A 12 -7.78 -9.06 10.45
C MET A 12 -8.67 -8.88 11.69
N ASP A 13 -9.17 -9.98 12.23
CA ASP A 13 -10.04 -9.95 13.41
C ASP A 13 -9.27 -9.45 14.64
N PHE A 14 -9.81 -8.43 15.32
CA PHE A 14 -9.26 -7.84 16.56
C PHE A 14 -7.81 -7.32 16.47
N SER A 15 -7.31 -7.09 15.26
CA SER A 15 -6.01 -6.49 15.04
C SER A 15 -6.05 -5.41 13.95
N ILE A 16 -4.94 -4.70 13.85
CA ILE A 16 -4.65 -3.80 12.74
C ILE A 16 -4.80 -4.58 11.43
N PRO A 17 -5.55 -4.06 10.44
CA PRO A 17 -5.68 -4.74 9.17
C PRO A 17 -4.34 -4.73 8.41
N HIS A 18 -4.06 -5.82 7.69
CA HIS A 18 -2.82 -5.93 6.93
C HIS A 18 -2.94 -5.18 5.60
N ALA A 19 -1.95 -4.35 5.27
CA ALA A 19 -1.94 -3.58 4.03
C ALA A 19 -0.77 -3.98 3.12
N PHE A 20 -1.02 -4.01 1.81
CA PHE A 20 0.01 -4.25 0.80
C PHE A 20 -0.29 -3.48 -0.50
N LEU A 21 0.68 -3.43 -1.40
CA LEU A 21 0.59 -2.74 -2.67
C LEU A 21 0.45 -3.72 -3.83
N GLY A 22 -0.42 -3.44 -4.79
CA GLY A 22 -0.35 -4.04 -6.13
C GLY A 22 0.02 -2.99 -7.17
N LEU A 23 0.93 -3.35 -8.08
CA LEU A 23 1.40 -2.48 -9.15
C LEU A 23 0.90 -3.02 -10.50
N THR A 24 0.08 -2.24 -11.19
CA THR A 24 -0.57 -2.66 -12.44
C THR A 24 -0.47 -1.56 -13.51
N ARG A 25 -0.49 -1.97 -14.78
CA ARG A 25 -0.53 -1.10 -15.98
C ARG A 25 -1.92 -1.05 -16.64
N LYS A 26 -2.89 -1.67 -15.97
CA LYS A 26 -4.31 -1.66 -16.30
C LYS A 26 -5.09 -1.58 -14.98
N HIS A 27 -6.16 -0.81 -14.97
CA HIS A 27 -6.92 -0.60 -13.73
C HIS A 27 -7.47 -1.94 -13.21
N PRO A 28 -7.36 -2.26 -11.91
CA PRO A 28 -7.89 -3.51 -11.34
C PRO A 28 -9.36 -3.77 -11.66
N ASP A 29 -10.22 -2.75 -11.64
CA ASP A 29 -11.64 -2.92 -12.07
C ASP A 29 -11.80 -3.35 -13.53
N GLU A 30 -10.86 -3.00 -14.40
CA GLU A 30 -10.87 -3.47 -15.78
C GLU A 30 -10.33 -4.90 -15.88
N LEU A 31 -9.36 -5.28 -15.06
CA LEU A 31 -8.89 -6.65 -14.96
C LEU A 31 -9.99 -7.57 -14.44
N ASP A 32 -10.76 -7.15 -13.43
CA ASP A 32 -11.93 -7.89 -12.93
C ASP A 32 -13.00 -8.08 -14.02
N LYS A 33 -13.21 -7.09 -14.89
CA LYS A 33 -14.12 -7.21 -16.04
C LYS A 33 -13.60 -8.19 -17.09
N VAL A 34 -12.29 -8.22 -17.32
CA VAL A 34 -11.66 -9.21 -18.22
C VAL A 34 -11.88 -10.62 -17.67
N ASP A 35 -11.67 -10.84 -16.38
CA ASP A 35 -11.95 -12.13 -15.74
C ASP A 35 -13.42 -12.54 -15.90
N GLU A 36 -14.37 -11.62 -15.70
CA GLU A 36 -15.79 -11.90 -15.90
C GLU A 36 -16.10 -12.31 -17.35
N GLN A 37 -15.51 -11.64 -18.33
CA GLN A 37 -15.66 -11.99 -19.75
C GLN A 37 -15.07 -13.38 -20.06
N LEU A 38 -13.83 -13.64 -19.62
CA LEU A 38 -13.16 -14.93 -19.80
C LEU A 38 -13.95 -16.07 -19.14
N ARG A 39 -14.51 -15.84 -17.96
CA ARG A 39 -15.38 -16.80 -17.27
C ARG A 39 -16.59 -17.18 -18.13
N GLN A 40 -17.25 -16.22 -18.78
CA GLN A 40 -18.36 -16.53 -19.69
C GLN A 40 -17.92 -17.35 -20.91
N GLU A 41 -16.73 -17.08 -21.46
CA GLU A 41 -16.15 -17.86 -22.55
C GLU A 41 -15.82 -19.29 -22.12
N TYR A 42 -15.19 -19.48 -20.96
CA TYR A 42 -14.88 -20.79 -20.38
C TYR A 42 -16.13 -21.61 -20.09
N LEU A 43 -17.20 -20.98 -19.60
CA LEU A 43 -18.50 -21.62 -19.41
C LEU A 43 -19.08 -22.11 -20.74
N LYS A 44 -19.02 -21.28 -21.79
CA LYS A 44 -19.48 -21.66 -23.14
C LYS A 44 -18.66 -22.82 -23.72
N ASN A 45 -17.35 -22.82 -23.47
CA ASN A 45 -16.41 -23.84 -23.96
C ASN A 45 -16.30 -25.08 -23.05
N LYS A 46 -17.01 -25.11 -21.91
CA LYS A 46 -16.96 -26.18 -20.89
C LYS A 46 -15.57 -26.39 -20.28
N GLU A 47 -14.78 -25.33 -20.16
CA GLU A 47 -13.46 -25.32 -19.54
C GLU A 47 -13.55 -25.14 -18.01
N TRP A 48 -14.18 -26.09 -17.33
CA TRP A 48 -14.53 -25.98 -15.89
C TRP A 48 -13.35 -25.66 -14.96
N GLY A 49 -12.14 -26.13 -15.28
CA GLY A 49 -10.95 -25.87 -14.46
C GLY A 49 -10.43 -24.43 -14.51
N LYS A 50 -10.99 -23.56 -15.36
CA LYS A 50 -10.55 -22.17 -15.54
C LYS A 50 -11.59 -21.14 -15.09
N ILE A 51 -12.82 -21.56 -14.76
CA ILE A 51 -13.94 -20.65 -14.51
C ILE A 51 -13.77 -19.77 -13.26
N ASP A 52 -12.95 -20.24 -12.32
CA ASP A 52 -12.68 -19.56 -11.04
C ASP A 52 -11.33 -18.84 -11.04
N GLN A 53 -10.56 -18.92 -12.13
CA GLN A 53 -9.26 -18.24 -12.22
C GLN A 53 -9.44 -16.73 -12.09
N LYS A 54 -8.56 -16.12 -11.31
CA LYS A 54 -8.51 -14.67 -11.12
C LYS A 54 -7.18 -14.10 -11.55
N TRP A 55 -7.18 -12.92 -12.15
CA TRP A 55 -5.97 -12.26 -12.66
C TRP A 55 -4.90 -12.07 -11.58
N TYR A 56 -5.34 -11.89 -10.32
CA TYR A 56 -4.44 -11.68 -9.19
C TYR A 56 -3.77 -12.97 -8.71
N GLU A 57 -4.25 -14.17 -9.09
CA GLU A 57 -3.66 -15.45 -8.68
C GLU A 57 -2.33 -15.77 -9.38
N SER A 58 -2.00 -15.04 -10.46
CA SER A 58 -0.71 -15.22 -11.13
C SER A 58 0.44 -14.80 -10.21
N LEU A 59 1.42 -15.68 -10.02
CA LEU A 59 2.72 -15.38 -9.41
C LEU A 59 3.69 -14.74 -10.42
N GLU A 60 3.39 -14.85 -11.71
CA GLU A 60 4.21 -14.28 -12.76
C GLU A 60 3.75 -12.85 -13.09
N THR A 61 4.72 -11.97 -13.27
CA THR A 61 4.47 -10.64 -13.84
C THR A 61 4.08 -10.78 -15.31
N ASN A 62 3.23 -9.88 -15.77
CA ASN A 62 2.80 -9.84 -17.16
C ASN A 62 2.69 -8.40 -17.65
N GLU A 63 2.18 -8.20 -18.86
CA GLU A 63 2.07 -6.87 -19.46
C GLU A 63 1.15 -5.91 -18.69
N PHE A 64 0.28 -6.43 -17.81
CA PHE A 64 -0.68 -5.65 -17.03
C PHE A 64 -0.41 -5.64 -15.52
N ASN A 65 0.34 -6.60 -14.98
CA ASN A 65 0.57 -6.75 -13.55
C ASN A 65 2.07 -6.96 -13.28
N ASP A 66 2.69 -6.01 -12.56
CA ASP A 66 4.08 -6.12 -12.14
C ASP A 66 4.22 -6.72 -10.73
N GLY A 67 3.12 -7.15 -10.08
CA GLY A 67 3.15 -7.95 -8.86
C GLY A 67 2.49 -7.29 -7.63
N PHE A 68 2.51 -8.04 -6.53
CA PHE A 68 1.94 -7.61 -5.24
C PHE A 68 3.00 -7.64 -4.14
N TYR A 69 3.19 -6.51 -3.49
CA TYR A 69 4.31 -6.28 -2.61
C TYR A 69 3.83 -5.86 -1.24
N GLY A 70 4.36 -6.49 -0.20
CA GLY A 70 3.97 -6.15 1.15
C GLY A 70 5.01 -6.56 2.18
N PHE A 71 4.98 -5.84 3.29
CA PHE A 71 5.84 -6.07 4.44
C PHE A 71 5.09 -6.90 5.48
N THR A 72 5.74 -7.92 6.05
CA THR A 72 5.17 -8.69 7.17
C THR A 72 6.29 -9.03 8.14
N PRO A 73 6.01 -9.12 9.46
CA PRO A 73 7.03 -9.56 10.39
C PRO A 73 7.36 -11.02 10.08
N VAL A 74 8.63 -11.41 10.14
CA VAL A 74 8.97 -12.82 9.87
C VAL A 74 8.46 -13.73 10.99
N LYS A 75 8.26 -13.18 12.20
CA LYS A 75 7.63 -13.84 13.35
C LYS A 75 6.71 -12.86 14.09
N SER A 76 5.57 -13.34 14.59
CA SER A 76 4.63 -12.53 15.38
C SER A 76 5.17 -12.30 16.81
N THR A 77 6.09 -11.34 16.96
CA THR A 77 6.73 -11.02 18.25
C THR A 77 7.08 -9.53 18.39
N THR A 78 7.15 -9.04 19.64
CA THR A 78 7.68 -7.71 20.00
C THR A 78 8.97 -7.38 19.28
N ASN A 79 9.05 -6.19 18.66
CA ASN A 79 10.25 -5.69 17.99
C ASN A 79 10.83 -6.74 17.04
N HIS A 80 10.29 -6.86 15.85
CA HIS A 80 10.82 -7.83 14.89
C HIS A 80 11.17 -7.14 13.59
N TRP A 81 12.31 -7.52 13.07
CA TRP A 81 12.66 -7.33 11.68
C TRP A 81 11.60 -8.03 10.81
N GLY A 82 11.08 -7.34 9.83
CA GLY A 82 10.17 -7.97 8.87
C GLY A 82 10.77 -8.03 7.49
N LYS A 83 10.03 -8.67 6.60
CA LYS A 83 10.45 -9.00 5.25
C LYS A 83 9.45 -8.44 4.26
N VAL A 84 9.97 -7.93 3.16
CA VAL A 84 9.17 -7.55 1.99
C VAL A 84 9.05 -8.75 1.07
N PHE A 85 7.82 -9.09 0.69
CA PHE A 85 7.51 -10.22 -0.18
C PHE A 85 6.97 -9.72 -1.53
N GLU A 86 7.34 -10.41 -2.61
CA GLU A 86 6.97 -10.13 -4.00
C GLU A 86 5.63 -10.74 -4.44
N ASN A 87 5.01 -11.55 -3.58
CA ASN A 87 3.74 -12.22 -3.83
C ASN A 87 2.75 -12.03 -2.65
N ASN A 88 2.56 -10.78 -2.23
CA ASN A 88 1.76 -10.47 -1.04
C ASN A 88 0.24 -10.60 -1.24
N GLN A 89 -0.23 -10.94 -2.46
CA GLN A 89 -1.58 -11.48 -2.66
C GLN A 89 -1.76 -12.85 -1.97
N TYR A 90 -0.65 -13.48 -1.59
CA TYR A 90 -0.60 -14.65 -0.72
C TYR A 90 -0.12 -14.27 0.68
N ILE A 91 -0.60 -15.00 1.69
CA ILE A 91 -0.14 -14.98 3.07
C ILE A 91 1.12 -15.84 3.16
N PRO A 92 2.29 -15.27 3.49
CA PRO A 92 3.50 -16.05 3.71
C PRO A 92 3.49 -16.68 5.11
N ASN A 93 3.64 -17.99 5.18
CA ASN A 93 3.69 -18.77 6.42
C ASN A 93 5.02 -19.54 6.50
N TRP A 94 5.79 -19.36 7.57
CA TRP A 94 7.07 -20.06 7.72
C TRP A 94 6.87 -21.55 8.07
N SER A 95 7.49 -22.42 7.29
CA SER A 95 7.47 -23.86 7.50
C SER A 95 8.78 -24.30 8.16
N GLU A 96 8.76 -24.54 9.48
CA GLU A 96 9.95 -25.00 10.22
C GLU A 96 10.52 -26.31 9.66
N LYS A 97 9.65 -27.18 9.13
CA LYS A 97 10.05 -28.47 8.55
C LYS A 97 10.86 -28.29 7.25
N ARG A 98 10.50 -27.28 6.45
CA ARG A 98 11.10 -27.05 5.12
C ARG A 98 12.09 -25.89 5.11
N GLU A 99 12.21 -25.18 6.23
CA GLU A 99 13.02 -23.97 6.39
C GLU A 99 12.76 -22.95 5.26
N GLN A 100 11.48 -22.79 4.89
CA GLN A 100 11.06 -21.86 3.83
C GLN A 100 9.65 -21.34 4.08
N TYR A 101 9.26 -20.27 3.37
CA TYR A 101 7.89 -19.77 3.37
C TYR A 101 7.00 -20.57 2.42
N GLU A 102 5.82 -20.91 2.91
CA GLU A 102 4.69 -21.44 2.16
C GLU A 102 3.65 -20.32 1.98
N TYR A 103 2.81 -20.45 0.95
CA TYR A 103 1.93 -19.37 0.51
C TYR A 103 0.49 -19.86 0.43
N GLU A 104 -0.42 -19.12 1.06
CA GLU A 104 -1.86 -19.34 0.98
C GLU A 104 -2.53 -18.11 0.36
N LEU A 105 -3.41 -18.28 -0.62
CA LEU A 105 -4.05 -17.15 -1.29
C LEU A 105 -4.90 -16.38 -0.27
N ARG A 106 -4.79 -15.05 -0.25
CA ARG A 106 -5.65 -14.22 0.60
C ARG A 106 -7.11 -14.33 0.18
N SER A 107 -8.00 -14.03 1.12
CA SER A 107 -9.44 -14.04 0.86
C SER A 107 -9.80 -13.20 -0.36
N VAL A 108 -10.75 -13.68 -1.17
CA VAL A 108 -11.36 -12.93 -2.27
C VAL A 108 -11.84 -11.54 -1.83
N ASN A 109 -12.23 -11.38 -0.56
CA ASN A 109 -12.65 -10.10 0.02
C ASN A 109 -11.56 -9.03 -0.06
N VAL A 110 -10.28 -9.40 0.01
CA VAL A 110 -9.15 -8.45 -0.07
C VAL A 110 -9.13 -7.72 -1.41
N PHE A 111 -9.47 -8.44 -2.48
CA PHE A 111 -9.42 -7.91 -3.84
C PHE A 111 -10.69 -7.18 -4.26
N GLN A 112 -11.71 -7.11 -3.40
CA GLN A 112 -12.95 -6.39 -3.68
C GLN A 112 -12.76 -4.87 -3.62
N GLN A 113 -13.58 -4.14 -4.37
CA GLN A 113 -13.51 -2.67 -4.49
C GLN A 113 -13.58 -1.93 -3.15
N TYR A 114 -14.30 -2.46 -2.16
CA TYR A 114 -14.43 -1.84 -0.84
C TYR A 114 -13.21 -2.06 0.08
N ASN A 115 -12.30 -2.97 -0.28
CA ASN A 115 -11.07 -3.26 0.47
C ASN A 115 -9.80 -2.81 -0.27
N ARG A 116 -9.95 -2.10 -1.39
CA ARG A 116 -8.81 -1.57 -2.15
C ARG A 116 -8.99 -0.12 -2.57
N LEU A 117 -7.88 0.62 -2.61
CA LEU A 117 -7.81 1.97 -3.16
C LEU A 117 -6.82 1.99 -4.32
N THR A 118 -7.32 2.19 -5.53
CA THR A 118 -6.49 2.34 -6.74
C THR A 118 -6.24 3.81 -7.03
N LEU A 119 -4.98 4.15 -7.26
CA LEU A 119 -4.50 5.47 -7.63
C LEU A 119 -3.74 5.36 -8.96
N GLU A 120 -4.17 6.11 -9.97
CA GLU A 120 -3.35 6.30 -11.17
C GLU A 120 -2.10 7.11 -10.80
N ILE A 121 -0.94 6.83 -11.39
CA ILE A 121 0.31 7.54 -11.12
C ILE A 121 1.10 7.75 -12.40
N SER A 122 2.08 8.65 -12.37
CA SER A 122 2.97 8.83 -13.51
C SER A 122 3.89 7.63 -13.70
N LYS A 123 4.42 7.49 -14.92
CA LYS A 123 5.42 6.46 -15.24
C LYS A 123 6.64 6.54 -14.31
N GLU A 124 7.13 7.77 -14.07
CA GLU A 124 8.29 8.00 -13.20
C GLU A 124 8.00 7.54 -11.75
N GLN A 125 6.83 7.89 -11.22
CA GLN A 125 6.39 7.44 -9.89
C GLN A 125 6.33 5.90 -9.83
N TYR A 126 5.76 5.26 -10.85
CA TYR A 126 5.62 3.81 -10.91
C TYR A 126 6.95 3.07 -10.96
N GLU A 127 7.83 3.43 -11.90
CA GLU A 127 9.12 2.76 -12.08
C GLU A 127 10.04 2.99 -10.88
N THR A 128 10.01 4.19 -10.29
CA THR A 128 10.79 4.48 -9.09
C THR A 128 10.26 3.70 -7.89
N LEU A 129 8.94 3.64 -7.70
CA LEU A 129 8.32 2.84 -6.65
C LEU A 129 8.74 1.37 -6.76
N LEU A 130 8.60 0.77 -7.94
CA LEU A 130 8.94 -0.62 -8.19
C LEU A 130 10.43 -0.89 -7.89
N ASN A 131 11.32 0.00 -8.32
CA ASN A 131 12.76 -0.13 -8.06
C ASN A 131 13.08 -0.02 -6.56
N GLU A 132 12.45 0.90 -5.82
CA GLU A 132 12.63 1.00 -4.38
C GLU A 132 12.08 -0.21 -3.63
N ILE A 133 10.96 -0.78 -4.06
CA ILE A 133 10.43 -2.01 -3.47
C ILE A 133 11.41 -3.17 -3.68
N LYS A 134 11.99 -3.32 -4.88
CA LYS A 134 13.02 -4.33 -5.18
C LYS A 134 14.25 -4.21 -4.30
N LYS A 135 14.68 -2.99 -3.96
CA LYS A 135 15.77 -2.76 -3.00
C LYS A 135 15.41 -3.28 -1.61
N ASP A 136 14.19 -3.04 -1.15
CA ASP A 136 13.73 -3.56 0.15
C ASP A 136 13.67 -5.10 0.16
N ILE A 137 13.21 -5.70 -0.93
CA ILE A 137 13.17 -7.17 -1.09
C ILE A 137 14.58 -7.73 -0.96
N GLU A 138 15.52 -7.21 -1.73
CA GLU A 138 16.92 -7.64 -1.69
C GLU A 138 17.53 -7.45 -0.29
N LYS A 139 17.27 -6.29 0.34
CA LYS A 139 17.71 -6.00 1.71
C LYS A 139 17.13 -6.97 2.75
N THR A 140 15.95 -7.53 2.48
CA THR A 140 15.22 -8.40 3.42
C THR A 140 15.15 -9.86 2.99
N LYS A 141 15.86 -10.26 1.93
CA LYS A 141 15.70 -11.59 1.30
C LYS A 141 16.03 -12.74 2.25
N ASP A 142 17.08 -12.60 3.06
CA ASP A 142 17.57 -13.65 3.95
C ASP A 142 16.80 -13.68 5.28
N ARG A 143 15.75 -12.86 5.41
CA ARG A 143 14.98 -12.75 6.64
C ARG A 143 13.97 -13.88 6.85
N ASN A 144 14.13 -14.63 7.94
CA ASN A 144 13.31 -15.76 8.38
C ASN A 144 13.24 -15.90 9.93
N PRO A 145 12.24 -16.56 10.54
CA PRO A 145 12.14 -16.68 12.01
C PRO A 145 13.39 -17.10 12.80
N ASN A 146 14.39 -17.71 12.16
CA ASN A 146 15.58 -18.25 12.81
C ASN A 146 16.77 -17.28 12.85
N LEU A 147 16.74 -16.13 12.16
CA LEU A 147 17.85 -15.17 12.30
C LEU A 147 17.82 -14.53 13.69
N THR A 148 18.99 -14.44 14.31
CA THR A 148 19.19 -13.71 15.55
C THR A 148 18.86 -12.24 15.36
N GLN A 149 17.98 -11.73 16.22
CA GLN A 149 17.59 -10.34 16.27
C GLN A 149 18.76 -9.46 16.75
N ASP A 150 19.03 -8.37 16.04
CA ASP A 150 20.00 -7.34 16.42
C ASP A 150 19.29 -6.01 16.72
N ASP A 151 19.02 -5.78 18.01
CA ASP A 151 18.36 -4.58 18.48
C ASP A 151 19.29 -3.37 18.57
N SER A 152 20.60 -3.55 18.34
CA SER A 152 21.56 -2.43 18.36
C SER A 152 21.35 -1.44 17.23
N GLN A 153 20.68 -1.85 16.15
CA GLN A 153 20.23 -0.98 15.06
C GLN A 153 18.98 -0.16 15.43
N MET A 154 18.47 -0.40 16.64
CA MET A 154 17.26 0.08 17.30
C MET A 154 17.14 1.57 17.64
N VAL A 155 17.99 2.45 17.12
CA VAL A 155 18.40 3.66 17.87
C VAL A 155 17.66 4.94 17.52
N SER A 156 17.02 5.01 16.35
CA SER A 156 16.27 6.19 15.91
C SER A 156 15.17 5.81 14.93
N LEU A 157 14.20 6.71 14.72
CA LEU A 157 13.17 6.53 13.69
C LEU A 157 13.77 6.37 12.29
N GLU A 158 14.83 7.11 12.00
CA GLU A 158 15.52 7.06 10.70
C GLU A 158 16.13 5.67 10.48
N THR A 159 16.86 5.15 11.48
CA THR A 159 17.48 3.82 11.42
C THR A 159 16.45 2.70 11.40
N LEU A 160 15.32 2.85 12.09
CA LEU A 160 14.15 1.97 12.01
C LEU A 160 13.61 1.88 10.57
N LYS A 161 13.37 3.03 9.93
CA LYS A 161 12.87 3.11 8.56
C LYS A 161 13.86 2.51 7.57
N GLU A 162 15.12 2.94 7.65
CA GLU A 162 16.18 2.44 6.78
C GLU A 162 16.30 0.93 6.90
N ASN A 163 16.31 0.38 8.12
CA ASN A 163 16.50 -1.05 8.36
C ASN A 163 15.22 -1.88 8.24
N LEU A 164 14.09 -1.25 7.90
CA LEU A 164 12.78 -1.91 7.81
C LEU A 164 12.50 -2.69 9.09
N TYR A 165 12.79 -2.05 10.22
CA TYR A 165 12.55 -2.56 11.54
C TYR A 165 11.25 -1.92 12.01
N TYR A 166 10.18 -2.71 12.08
CA TYR A 166 8.88 -2.24 12.53
C TYR A 166 8.43 -3.12 13.68
N ASN A 167 8.06 -2.49 14.79
CA ASN A 167 7.59 -3.25 15.94
C ASN A 167 6.21 -3.88 15.61
N SER A 168 5.98 -5.12 16.06
CA SER A 168 4.70 -5.82 15.89
C SER A 168 3.93 -6.00 17.21
N TYR A 169 4.48 -5.51 18.33
CA TYR A 169 3.85 -5.64 19.65
C TYR A 169 3.91 -4.34 20.45
N PRO A 170 2.78 -3.91 21.04
CA PRO A 170 2.71 -2.74 21.89
C PRO A 170 3.41 -3.01 23.23
N LEU A 171 4.62 -2.50 23.42
CA LEU A 171 5.13 -2.27 24.78
C LEU A 171 4.90 -0.79 25.10
N ASN A 172 3.87 -0.55 25.90
CA ASN A 172 3.31 0.73 26.34
C ASN A 172 2.48 1.52 25.31
N LYS A 173 1.16 1.35 25.46
CA LYS A 173 0.02 2.16 25.00
C LYS A 173 -0.30 2.32 23.51
N PHE A 174 0.64 2.21 22.56
CA PHE A 174 0.29 2.36 21.13
C PHE A 174 0.92 1.25 20.27
N PRO A 175 0.11 0.39 19.63
CA PRO A 175 0.62 -0.67 18.76
C PRO A 175 1.25 -0.06 17.50
N PHE A 176 2.36 -0.65 17.06
CA PHE A 176 3.08 -0.20 15.88
C PHE A 176 2.65 -1.04 14.67
N HIS A 177 2.44 -0.38 13.54
CA HIS A 177 1.97 -0.99 12.31
C HIS A 177 3.18 -1.26 11.42
N ASN A 178 3.36 -2.47 10.91
CA ASN A 178 4.54 -2.77 10.08
C ASN A 178 4.24 -2.76 8.57
N CYS A 179 3.15 -3.40 8.16
CA CYS A 179 2.67 -3.46 6.79
C CYS A 179 2.11 -2.11 6.32
N THR A 180 1.18 -1.53 7.09
CA THR A 180 0.59 -0.22 6.79
C THR A 180 1.65 0.88 6.73
N THR A 181 2.53 0.96 7.72
CA THR A 181 3.62 1.96 7.73
C THR A 181 4.53 1.82 6.53
N TRP A 182 4.87 0.60 6.12
CA TRP A 182 5.65 0.38 4.92
C TRP A 182 4.92 0.87 3.67
N VAL A 183 3.64 0.50 3.49
CA VAL A 183 2.79 0.95 2.37
C VAL A 183 2.75 2.48 2.31
N LEU A 184 2.43 3.14 3.41
CA LEU A 184 2.31 4.59 3.48
C LEU A 184 3.64 5.30 3.19
N ASN A 185 4.76 4.80 3.73
CA ASN A 185 6.08 5.34 3.42
C ASN A 185 6.42 5.21 1.92
N LYS A 186 6.02 4.10 1.27
CA LYS A 186 6.24 3.92 -0.16
C LYS A 186 5.40 4.87 -1.02
N LEU A 187 4.17 5.14 -0.62
CA LEU A 187 3.32 6.14 -1.26
C LEU A 187 3.84 7.57 -1.04
N ASP A 188 4.20 7.92 0.19
CA ASP A 188 4.82 9.22 0.51
C ASP A 188 6.12 9.43 -0.28
N PHE A 189 6.94 8.39 -0.39
CA PHE A 189 8.21 8.43 -1.11
C PHE A 189 8.04 8.84 -2.59
N ILE A 190 6.93 8.49 -3.23
CA ILE A 190 6.62 8.90 -4.62
C ILE A 190 5.76 10.17 -4.70
N GLY A 191 5.54 10.86 -3.59
CA GLY A 191 4.81 12.12 -3.54
C GLY A 191 3.29 11.99 -3.50
N ILE A 192 2.76 10.81 -3.14
CA ILE A 192 1.33 10.68 -2.83
C ILE A 192 1.09 11.17 -1.41
N GLU A 193 0.08 12.01 -1.24
CA GLU A 193 -0.32 12.45 0.09
C GLU A 193 -1.13 11.37 0.79
N VAL A 194 -0.54 10.86 1.86
CA VAL A 194 -1.18 9.96 2.82
C VAL A 194 -1.22 10.72 4.15
N ILE A 195 -2.41 11.14 4.56
CA ILE A 195 -2.59 12.10 5.66
C ILE A 195 -2.09 11.48 6.97
N TYR A 196 -1.69 12.33 7.92
CA TYR A 196 -1.24 11.93 9.26
C TYR A 196 0.05 11.11 9.29
N THR A 197 0.98 11.30 8.34
CA THR A 197 2.27 10.57 8.33
C THR A 197 3.06 10.63 9.65
N GLN A 198 2.88 11.68 10.46
CA GLN A 198 3.47 11.80 11.79
C GLN A 198 2.82 10.91 12.86
N GLU A 199 1.57 10.48 12.65
CA GLU A 199 0.80 9.57 13.51
C GLU A 199 0.97 8.09 13.11
N TRP A 200 1.31 7.83 11.84
CA TRP A 200 1.74 6.50 11.35
C TRP A 200 3.22 6.19 11.65
N ILE A 201 3.91 7.16 12.27
CA ILE A 201 5.20 7.06 12.93
C ILE A 201 4.93 6.82 14.43
N PRO A 202 5.83 6.14 15.19
CA PRO A 202 5.61 5.50 16.51
C PRO A 202 4.97 6.26 17.69
N ASN A 203 4.37 7.44 17.51
CA ASN A 203 4.01 8.35 18.60
C ASN A 203 2.51 8.65 18.75
N ALA A 204 1.61 8.06 17.93
CA ALA A 204 0.18 8.29 18.08
C ALA A 204 -0.65 6.99 18.05
N PRO A 205 -1.70 6.86 18.89
CA PRO A 205 -2.70 5.82 18.73
C PRO A 205 -3.37 5.93 17.38
N ILE A 206 -3.41 4.83 16.65
CA ILE A 206 -4.29 4.71 15.49
C ILE A 206 -5.67 4.33 16.02
N LEU A 207 -6.59 5.29 15.97
CA LEU A 207 -8.00 5.07 16.31
C LEU A 207 -8.81 4.61 15.08
N ASP A 208 -8.29 4.79 13.86
CA ASP A 208 -9.04 4.64 12.61
C ASP A 208 -8.41 3.58 11.67
N ASP A 209 -9.24 2.72 11.05
CA ASP A 209 -8.81 1.79 9.98
C ASP A 209 -8.27 2.61 8.80
N LEU A 210 -7.13 2.23 8.18
CA LEU A 210 -6.59 2.90 7.00
C LEU A 210 -7.64 3.07 5.89
N LYS A 211 -8.60 2.14 5.80
CA LYS A 211 -9.74 2.25 4.87
C LYS A 211 -10.58 3.51 5.09
N GLU A 212 -10.70 3.99 6.32
CA GLU A 212 -11.45 5.20 6.64
C GLU A 212 -10.78 6.45 6.05
N LEU A 213 -9.47 6.39 5.78
CA LEU A 213 -8.74 7.44 5.09
C LEU A 213 -8.82 7.36 3.56
N PHE A 214 -9.32 6.26 3.00
CA PHE A 214 -9.38 6.11 1.54
C PHE A 214 -10.14 7.23 0.82
N PRO A 215 -11.30 7.71 1.30
CA PRO A 215 -12.00 8.83 0.67
C PRO A 215 -11.12 10.08 0.60
N THR A 216 -10.38 10.39 1.66
CA THR A 216 -9.56 11.60 1.74
C THR A 216 -8.29 11.47 0.90
N ILE A 217 -7.60 10.32 0.93
CA ILE A 217 -6.47 10.04 0.04
C ILE A 217 -6.91 10.15 -1.42
N LYS A 218 -8.05 9.54 -1.77
CA LYS A 218 -8.62 9.60 -3.13
C LYS A 218 -8.95 11.04 -3.54
N LEU A 219 -9.51 11.84 -2.64
CA LEU A 219 -9.85 13.24 -2.90
C LEU A 219 -8.61 14.09 -3.19
N ILE A 220 -7.59 13.99 -2.34
CA ILE A 220 -6.33 14.75 -2.51
C ILE A 220 -5.64 14.30 -3.80
N HIS A 221 -5.56 13.00 -4.04
CA HIS A 221 -4.95 12.45 -5.24
C HIS A 221 -5.71 12.85 -6.52
N SER A 222 -7.04 12.85 -6.48
CA SER A 222 -7.86 13.33 -7.60
C SER A 222 -7.64 14.82 -7.87
N THR A 223 -7.39 15.60 -6.80
CA THR A 223 -7.05 17.02 -6.92
C THR A 223 -5.67 17.18 -7.53
N PHE A 224 -4.66 16.45 -7.04
CA PHE A 224 -3.33 16.38 -7.64
C PHE A 224 -3.38 16.06 -9.14
N PHE A 225 -4.19 15.07 -9.55
CA PHE A 225 -4.37 14.71 -10.96
C PHE A 225 -4.88 15.87 -11.82
N LYS A 226 -5.80 16.69 -11.29
CA LYS A 226 -6.26 17.89 -12.00
C LYS A 226 -5.13 18.90 -12.20
N PHE A 227 -4.28 19.10 -11.20
CA PHE A 227 -3.09 19.96 -11.33
C PHE A 227 -2.04 19.36 -12.28
N GLN A 228 -1.82 18.04 -12.22
CA GLN A 228 -0.90 17.35 -13.11
C GLN A 228 -1.31 17.42 -14.59
N ASN A 229 -2.62 17.52 -14.86
CA ASN A 229 -3.14 17.71 -16.21
C ASN A 229 -2.91 19.12 -16.78
N ILE A 230 -2.55 20.10 -15.96
CA ILE A 230 -2.27 21.48 -16.39
C ILE A 230 -0.79 21.87 -16.29
N ASP A 231 0.02 21.13 -15.52
CA ASP A 231 1.46 21.37 -15.37
C ASP A 231 2.25 20.05 -15.43
N ASP A 232 3.00 19.87 -16.52
CA ASP A 232 3.83 18.69 -16.75
C ASP A 232 4.94 18.51 -15.70
N ASN A 233 5.36 19.56 -14.99
CA ASN A 233 6.33 19.43 -13.90
C ASN A 233 5.82 18.53 -12.77
N LEU A 234 4.49 18.48 -12.59
CA LEU A 234 3.82 17.63 -11.60
C LEU A 234 3.75 16.15 -12.02
N LYS A 235 4.17 15.79 -13.24
CA LYS A 235 4.38 14.38 -13.64
C LYS A 235 5.63 13.79 -13.02
N SER A 236 6.58 14.64 -12.60
CA SER A 236 7.78 14.20 -11.92
C SER A 236 7.54 13.88 -10.44
N ILE A 237 8.36 13.02 -9.85
CA ILE A 237 8.31 12.75 -8.41
C ILE A 237 8.61 14.02 -7.61
N LYS A 238 9.51 14.85 -8.11
CA LYS A 238 9.83 16.15 -7.49
C LYS A 238 8.59 17.05 -7.45
N GLY A 239 7.86 17.14 -8.56
CA GLY A 239 6.62 17.91 -8.64
C GLY A 239 5.51 17.32 -7.76
N ALA A 240 5.34 16.00 -7.77
CA ALA A 240 4.39 15.31 -6.90
C ALA A 240 4.67 15.60 -5.41
N LYS A 241 5.94 15.51 -4.98
CA LYS A 241 6.36 15.87 -3.61
C LYS A 241 6.09 17.33 -3.29
N ALA A 242 6.36 18.25 -4.21
CA ALA A 242 6.07 19.67 -4.01
C ALA A 242 4.56 19.91 -3.83
N PHE A 243 3.71 19.27 -4.64
CA PHE A 243 2.26 19.34 -4.47
C PHE A 243 1.81 18.76 -3.14
N ARG A 244 2.32 17.58 -2.77
CA ARG A 244 2.04 16.94 -1.48
C ARG A 244 2.39 17.85 -0.31
N ASP A 245 3.58 18.45 -0.33
CA ASP A 245 4.02 19.37 0.73
C ASP A 245 3.12 20.60 0.80
N TRP A 246 2.72 21.16 -0.34
CA TRP A 246 1.71 22.22 -0.40
C TRP A 246 0.36 21.76 0.18
N ALA A 247 -0.14 20.59 -0.22
CA ALA A 247 -1.41 20.05 0.28
C ALA A 247 -1.39 19.90 1.80
N ARG A 248 -0.28 19.43 2.39
CA ARG A 248 -0.07 19.38 3.84
C ARG A 248 -0.17 20.75 4.49
N THR A 249 0.46 21.77 3.90
CA THR A 249 0.35 23.14 4.43
C THR A 249 -1.08 23.67 4.40
N MET A 250 -1.89 23.25 3.43
CA MET A 250 -3.29 23.67 3.33
C MET A 250 -4.17 22.94 4.36
N MET A 251 -3.93 21.64 4.59
CA MET A 251 -4.67 20.84 5.56
C MET A 251 -4.33 21.20 7.02
N ASN A 252 -3.07 21.50 7.31
CA ASN A 252 -2.60 21.86 8.65
C ASN A 252 -2.86 23.33 9.02
N ASN A 253 -3.50 24.10 8.13
CA ASN A 253 -3.76 25.51 8.36
C ASN A 253 -5.22 25.70 8.79
N ASP A 254 -5.44 25.79 10.10
CA ASP A 254 -6.75 26.05 10.73
C ASP A 254 -7.43 27.34 10.22
N TYR A 255 -6.68 28.25 9.57
CA TYR A 255 -7.21 29.54 9.10
C TYR A 255 -7.78 29.52 7.67
N ILE A 256 -7.53 28.48 6.87
CA ILE A 256 -7.99 28.45 5.46
C ILE A 256 -9.37 27.77 5.31
N CYS A 257 -9.82 27.02 6.30
CA CYS A 257 -11.10 26.33 6.27
C CYS A 257 -12.24 27.03 7.03
N TYR A 258 -12.09 28.30 7.43
CA TYR A 258 -13.25 29.11 7.84
C TYR A 258 -13.86 29.78 6.61
N ILE A 259 -14.57 29.00 5.81
CA ILE A 259 -15.57 29.59 4.91
C ILE A 259 -16.76 29.94 5.81
N ASP A 260 -16.93 31.22 6.12
CA ASP A 260 -18.15 31.71 6.76
C ASP A 260 -19.31 31.42 5.80
N ASP A 261 -20.23 30.54 6.19
CA ASP A 261 -21.42 30.20 5.39
C ASP A 261 -22.23 31.46 5.02
N LYS A 262 -22.18 32.53 5.82
CA LYS A 262 -22.80 33.83 5.48
C LYS A 262 -22.15 34.53 4.28
N ALA A 263 -20.89 34.26 3.99
CA ALA A 263 -20.19 34.83 2.85
C ALA A 263 -20.58 34.17 1.52
N LEU A 264 -21.09 32.93 1.55
CA LEU A 264 -21.56 32.22 0.36
C LEU A 264 -23.00 32.62 -0.02
N GLU A 265 -23.87 32.86 0.95
CA GLU A 265 -25.27 33.26 0.69
C GLU A 265 -25.42 34.69 0.17
N GLN A 266 -24.39 35.54 0.25
CA GLN A 266 -24.43 36.91 -0.30
C GLN A 266 -23.99 37.00 -1.77
N LYS A 267 -23.67 35.88 -2.44
CA LYS A 267 -23.22 35.87 -3.84
C LYS A 267 -24.01 34.93 -4.78
N LEU A 268 -25.20 34.50 -4.36
CA LEU A 268 -26.23 33.92 -5.23
C LEU A 268 -27.47 34.82 -5.22
#